data_AF-A0A9W5TWU3-F1
#
_entry.id   AF-A0A9W5TWU3-F1
#
_cell.length_a   1.000
_cell.length_b   1.000
_cell.length_c   1.000
_cell.angle_alpha   90.00
_cell.angle_beta   90.00
_cell.angle_gamma   90.00
#
_symmetry.space_group_name_H-M   'P 1'
#
loop_
_entity.id
_entity.type
_entity.pdbx_description
1 polymer ?
#
loop_
_entity_poly.entity_id
_entity_poly.type
_entity_poly.pdbx_seq_one_letter_code
_entity_poly.pdbx_strand_id
1 'polypeptide(L)'
;MKARVVIMLFAIFIMQLPVHSFAASVTIEVNKKEIRPGDELDISGEATGMDEVLVKIVGPDSTVFYLDVLPVAREEYKTTVGFPKTDTVPGKYTILAGNGGIQAETSVMLAGEKEEDDGEDDSPDKDDNGGDKSDGGTDGNQENNGGTDDENDGDNGGAGNNDDNGTGEQDNGKNHNGENGNVNEDNDRSDDQNNKANGESLPDTSTSIFNYFLAGLILCVIGLLLWYQKRKKA
;
A
#
# COMPACT_ATOMS: atom_id res chain seq x y z
N MET A 1 16.85 22.44 -57.49
CA MET A 1 15.77 21.56 -56.97
C MET A 1 16.21 20.60 -55.87
N LYS A 2 17.44 20.07 -55.89
CA LYS A 2 17.90 19.02 -54.95
C LYS A 2 17.99 19.46 -53.48
N ALA A 3 18.47 20.67 -53.19
CA ALA A 3 18.63 21.16 -51.80
C ALA A 3 17.29 21.38 -51.07
N ARG A 4 16.27 21.90 -51.77
CA ARG A 4 14.93 22.16 -51.17
C ARG A 4 14.21 20.86 -50.78
N VAL A 5 14.39 19.80 -51.57
CA VAL A 5 13.81 18.47 -51.28
C VAL A 5 14.52 17.79 -50.11
N VAL A 6 15.84 17.91 -50.01
CA VAL A 6 16.60 17.36 -48.88
C VAL A 6 16.24 18.06 -47.57
N ILE A 7 16.07 19.38 -47.57
CA ILE A 7 15.65 20.14 -46.38
C ILE A 7 14.23 19.73 -45.93
N MET A 8 13.29 19.54 -46.86
CA MET A 8 11.95 19.05 -46.51
C MET A 8 11.96 17.64 -45.92
N LEU A 9 12.77 16.72 -46.46
CA LEU A 9 12.88 15.37 -45.91
C LEU A 9 13.52 15.36 -44.51
N PHE A 10 14.51 16.22 -44.28
CA PHE A 10 15.15 16.33 -42.98
C PHE A 10 14.22 16.95 -41.92
N ALA A 11 13.40 17.95 -42.30
CA ALA A 11 12.39 18.54 -41.41
C ALA A 11 11.31 17.53 -40.99
N ILE A 12 10.86 16.67 -41.92
CA ILE A 12 9.92 15.59 -41.62
C ILE A 12 10.56 14.55 -40.68
N PHE A 13 11.84 14.24 -40.86
CA PHE A 13 12.56 13.31 -39.99
C PHE A 13 12.73 13.85 -38.56
N ILE A 14 12.98 15.15 -38.38
CA ILE A 14 13.04 15.78 -37.05
C ILE A 14 11.66 15.76 -36.37
N MET A 15 10.56 15.89 -37.12
CA MET A 15 9.20 15.73 -36.59
C MET A 15 8.85 14.30 -36.17
N GLN A 16 9.61 13.29 -36.64
CA GLN A 16 9.43 11.90 -36.22
C GLN A 16 10.26 11.52 -35.00
N LEU A 17 11.05 12.44 -34.43
CA LEU A 17 11.67 12.18 -33.15
C LEU A 17 10.57 12.07 -32.09
N PRO A 18 10.46 10.93 -31.38
CA PRO A 18 9.48 10.79 -30.32
C PRO A 18 9.75 11.87 -29.27
N VAL A 19 8.82 12.82 -29.20
CA VAL A 19 8.66 13.68 -28.03
C VAL A 19 8.16 12.76 -26.93
N HIS A 20 9.09 12.23 -26.13
CA HIS A 20 8.77 11.52 -24.91
C HIS A 20 8.11 12.55 -23.99
N SER A 21 6.78 12.54 -23.98
CA SER A 21 6.02 13.22 -22.93
C SER A 21 6.39 12.51 -21.64
N PHE A 22 7.16 13.17 -20.78
CA PHE A 22 7.40 12.69 -19.43
C PHE A 22 6.05 12.74 -18.70
N ALA A 23 5.40 11.59 -18.60
CA ALA A 23 4.21 11.44 -17.78
C ALA A 23 4.65 11.47 -16.32
N ALA A 24 3.87 12.15 -15.48
CA ALA A 24 4.13 12.11 -14.04
C ALA A 24 3.96 10.67 -13.53
N SER A 25 4.93 10.18 -12.76
CA SER A 25 4.98 8.81 -12.25
C SER A 25 5.42 8.79 -10.80
N VAL A 26 4.93 7.81 -10.04
CA VAL A 26 5.28 7.60 -8.62
C VAL A 26 5.58 6.12 -8.41
N THR A 27 6.59 5.81 -7.60
CA THR A 27 6.91 4.45 -7.14
C THR A 27 6.90 4.41 -5.62
N ILE A 28 6.68 3.24 -5.01
CA ILE A 28 6.75 3.07 -3.55
C ILE A 28 7.65 1.88 -3.23
N GLU A 29 8.57 2.08 -2.29
CA GLU A 29 9.39 1.07 -1.67
C GLU A 29 9.23 1.12 -0.15
N VAL A 30 9.27 -0.06 0.47
CA VAL A 30 9.20 -0.23 1.92
C VAL A 30 10.38 -1.07 2.38
N ASN A 31 10.96 -0.74 3.54
CA ASN A 31 12.12 -1.46 4.06
C ASN A 31 11.80 -2.92 4.49
N LYS A 32 10.54 -3.21 4.84
CA LYS A 32 10.06 -4.54 5.22
C LYS A 32 8.60 -4.74 4.82
N LYS A 33 8.22 -6.00 4.58
CA LYS A 33 6.85 -6.40 4.21
C LYS A 33 6.00 -6.88 5.38
N GLU A 34 6.63 -7.18 6.50
CA GLU A 34 6.00 -7.62 7.74
C GLU A 34 6.53 -6.76 8.88
N ILE A 35 5.62 -6.28 9.73
CA ILE A 35 5.89 -5.39 10.86
C ILE A 35 5.16 -5.89 12.11
N ARG A 36 5.60 -5.44 13.28
CA ARG A 36 4.93 -5.70 14.57
C ARG A 36 4.52 -4.41 15.27
N PRO A 37 3.58 -4.45 16.23
CA PRO A 37 3.30 -3.31 17.08
C PRO A 37 4.59 -2.80 17.76
N GLY A 38 4.78 -1.48 17.74
CA GLY A 38 6.00 -0.82 18.19
C GLY A 38 7.09 -0.65 17.12
N ASP A 39 6.95 -1.25 15.94
CA ASP A 39 7.90 -1.08 14.85
C ASP A 39 7.77 0.28 14.14
N GLU A 40 8.86 0.71 13.51
CA GLU A 40 8.85 1.75 12.49
C GLU A 40 8.89 1.15 11.08
N LEU A 41 8.21 1.79 10.13
CA LEU A 41 8.19 1.46 8.71
C LEU A 41 8.81 2.61 7.91
N ASP A 42 9.90 2.33 7.19
CA ASP A 42 10.45 3.30 6.25
C ASP A 42 9.75 3.17 4.91
N ILE A 43 9.28 4.29 4.38
CA ILE A 43 8.62 4.40 3.09
C ILE A 43 9.44 5.38 2.25
N SER A 44 9.86 4.95 1.06
CA SER A 44 10.53 5.80 0.08
C SER A 44 9.96 5.57 -1.31
N GLY A 45 10.32 6.43 -2.25
CA GLY A 45 9.90 6.27 -3.63
C GLY A 45 10.50 7.33 -4.53
N GLU A 46 10.30 7.12 -5.83
CA GLU A 46 10.61 8.10 -6.85
C GLU A 46 9.33 8.78 -7.33
N ALA A 47 9.42 10.06 -7.67
CA ALA A 47 8.33 10.86 -8.19
C ALA A 47 8.83 11.81 -9.27
N THR A 48 8.44 11.57 -10.53
CA THR A 48 8.85 12.39 -11.67
C THR A 48 7.73 13.34 -12.06
N GLY A 49 8.08 14.59 -12.39
CA GLY A 49 7.13 15.58 -12.88
C GLY A 49 6.17 16.14 -11.82
N MET A 50 6.53 16.07 -10.54
CA MET A 50 5.77 16.65 -9.41
C MET A 50 6.70 17.11 -8.29
N ASP A 51 6.26 18.12 -7.54
CA ASP A 51 7.03 18.72 -6.43
C ASP A 51 6.69 18.10 -5.06
N GLU A 52 5.56 17.40 -4.98
CA GLU A 52 5.07 16.78 -3.75
C GLU A 52 4.26 15.51 -4.02
N VAL A 53 4.31 14.57 -3.08
CA VAL A 53 3.57 13.31 -3.10
C VAL A 53 2.75 13.19 -1.82
N LEU A 54 1.46 12.92 -1.96
CA LEU A 54 0.61 12.54 -0.83
C LEU A 54 0.79 11.04 -0.57
N VAL A 55 1.22 10.69 0.65
CA VAL A 55 1.32 9.30 1.12
C VAL A 55 0.23 9.05 2.14
N LYS A 56 -0.56 7.99 1.91
CA LYS A 56 -1.67 7.57 2.77
C LYS A 56 -1.52 6.10 3.15
N ILE A 57 -1.62 5.78 4.43
CA ILE A 57 -1.69 4.40 4.91
C ILE A 57 -3.11 4.11 5.38
N VAL A 58 -3.70 3.04 4.87
CA VAL A 58 -5.05 2.58 5.20
C VAL A 58 -4.95 1.27 5.97
N GLY A 59 -5.59 1.21 7.13
CA GLY A 59 -5.63 0.03 7.99
C GLY A 59 -6.57 -1.08 7.48
N PRO A 60 -6.54 -2.26 8.10
CA PRO A 60 -7.37 -3.41 7.71
C PRO A 60 -8.87 -3.15 7.80
N ASP A 61 -9.27 -2.26 8.70
CA ASP A 61 -10.64 -1.80 8.96
C ASP A 61 -11.06 -0.62 8.06
N SER A 62 -10.27 -0.31 7.03
CA SER A 62 -10.44 0.84 6.13
C SER A 62 -10.29 2.21 6.78
N THR A 63 -9.77 2.29 8.01
CA THR A 63 -9.43 3.57 8.63
C THR A 63 -8.14 4.16 8.04
N VAL A 64 -8.03 5.49 8.06
CA VAL A 64 -6.78 6.15 7.66
C VAL A 64 -5.85 6.17 8.85
N PHE A 65 -4.78 5.38 8.77
CA PHE A 65 -3.79 5.26 9.83
C PHE A 65 -2.77 6.40 9.78
N TYR A 66 -2.34 6.79 8.58
CA TYR A 66 -1.38 7.86 8.36
C TYR A 66 -1.69 8.61 7.07
N LEU A 67 -1.44 9.91 7.05
CA LEU A 67 -1.60 10.77 5.88
C LEU A 67 -0.61 11.93 5.97
N ASP A 68 0.21 12.09 4.95
CA ASP A 68 1.18 13.19 4.88
C ASP A 68 1.45 13.62 3.43
N VAL A 69 1.94 14.85 3.26
CA VAL A 69 2.36 15.41 1.97
C VAL A 69 3.86 15.63 2.01
N LEU A 70 4.58 14.82 1.25
CA LEU A 70 6.03 14.77 1.27
C LEU A 70 6.60 15.58 0.10
N PRO A 71 7.57 16.50 0.35
CA PRO A 71 8.25 17.19 -0.73
C PRO A 71 9.12 16.20 -1.53
N VAL A 72 9.16 16.40 -2.85
CA VAL A 72 10.01 15.63 -3.75
C VAL A 72 11.28 16.41 -4.03
N ALA A 73 12.43 15.81 -3.69
CA ALA A 73 13.74 16.40 -3.93
C ALA A 73 14.57 15.45 -4.78
N ARG A 74 15.04 15.94 -5.95
CA ARG A 74 15.77 15.11 -6.92
C ARG A 74 15.00 13.87 -7.34
N GLU A 75 13.70 14.03 -7.56
CA GLU A 75 12.77 12.95 -7.92
C GLU A 75 12.59 11.88 -6.82
N GLU A 76 13.03 12.13 -5.59
CA GLU A 76 12.89 11.18 -4.47
C GLU A 76 12.04 11.78 -3.34
N TYR A 77 11.33 10.92 -2.63
CA TYR A 77 10.64 11.24 -1.38
C TYR A 77 10.84 10.12 -0.35
N LYS A 78 10.74 10.46 0.93
CA LYS A 78 10.90 9.52 2.04
C LYS A 78 10.14 9.95 3.29
N THR A 79 9.60 9.00 4.03
CA THR A 79 9.08 9.17 5.39
C THR A 79 9.32 7.91 6.22
N THR A 80 9.20 8.04 7.55
CA THR A 80 9.22 6.92 8.50
C THR A 80 7.98 7.01 9.37
N VAL A 81 7.22 5.91 9.45
CA VAL A 81 5.95 5.85 10.18
C VAL A 81 6.04 4.83 11.30
N GLY A 82 5.77 5.26 12.54
CA GLY A 82 5.71 4.39 13.70
C GLY A 82 4.34 3.72 13.84
N PHE A 83 4.35 2.43 14.18
CA PHE A 83 3.16 1.67 14.55
C PHE A 83 3.12 1.57 16.08
N PRO A 84 2.10 2.14 16.74
CA PRO A 84 1.98 2.07 18.20
C PRO A 84 1.95 0.62 18.70
N LYS A 85 2.45 0.42 19.93
CA LYS A 85 2.37 -0.90 20.59
C LYS A 85 0.93 -1.28 20.90
N THR A 86 0.14 -0.32 21.40
CA THR A 86 -1.28 -0.50 21.72
C THR A 86 -2.16 0.07 20.62
N ASP A 87 -3.43 -0.34 20.58
CA ASP A 87 -4.48 0.22 19.69
C ASP A 87 -4.21 0.08 18.18
N THR A 88 -3.27 -0.79 17.79
CA THR A 88 -3.00 -1.10 16.39
C THR A 88 -3.66 -2.42 16.01
N VAL A 89 -4.47 -2.41 14.96
CA VAL A 89 -5.24 -3.58 14.51
C VAL A 89 -4.36 -4.47 13.63
N PRO A 90 -4.09 -5.74 14.01
CA PRO A 90 -3.33 -6.66 13.16
C PRO A 90 -4.00 -6.87 11.80
N GLY A 91 -3.19 -7.00 10.75
CA GLY A 91 -3.68 -7.27 9.40
C GLY A 91 -2.92 -6.51 8.31
N LYS A 92 -3.53 -6.48 7.12
CA LYS A 92 -2.94 -5.85 5.94
C LYS A 92 -3.16 -4.35 5.94
N TYR A 93 -2.07 -3.59 5.96
CA TYR A 93 -2.07 -2.15 5.75
C TYR A 93 -1.71 -1.84 4.30
N THR A 94 -2.49 -0.99 3.64
CA THR A 94 -2.27 -0.55 2.27
C THR A 94 -1.65 0.84 2.26
N ILE A 95 -0.50 1.00 1.61
CA ILE A 95 0.17 2.28 1.39
C ILE A 95 -0.15 2.75 -0.02
N LEU A 96 -0.65 3.97 -0.12
CA LEU A 96 -1.04 4.64 -1.37
C LEU A 96 -0.18 5.90 -1.53
N ALA A 97 0.28 6.16 -2.74
CA ALA A 97 1.01 7.39 -3.06
C ALA A 97 0.55 8.01 -4.39
N GLY A 98 0.55 9.33 -4.45
CA GLY A 98 0.32 10.10 -5.67
C GLY A 98 0.03 11.57 -5.44
N ASN A 99 -0.29 12.30 -6.51
CA ASN A 99 -0.68 13.70 -6.48
C ASN A 99 -2.05 13.89 -7.17
N GLY A 100 -3.09 14.21 -6.40
CA GLY A 100 -4.47 14.34 -6.89
C GLY A 100 -5.19 13.01 -7.21
N GLY A 101 -4.51 11.87 -7.11
CA GLY A 101 -5.06 10.53 -7.31
C GLY A 101 -4.06 9.44 -6.89
N ILE A 102 -4.49 8.18 -6.89
CA ILE A 102 -3.62 7.04 -6.60
C ILE A 102 -2.80 6.72 -7.84
N GLN A 103 -1.47 6.75 -7.72
CA GLN A 103 -0.54 6.44 -8.80
C GLN A 103 0.33 5.22 -8.48
N ALA A 104 0.56 4.95 -7.19
CA ALA A 104 1.25 3.76 -6.71
C ALA A 104 0.54 3.19 -5.46
N GLU A 105 0.64 1.87 -5.31
CA GLU A 105 0.06 1.11 -4.20
C GLU A 105 0.99 -0.04 -3.81
N THR A 106 1.15 -0.24 -2.50
CA THR A 106 1.81 -1.42 -1.92
C THR A 106 1.15 -1.79 -0.60
N SER A 107 1.54 -2.91 0.00
CA SER A 107 0.98 -3.35 1.29
C SER A 107 2.02 -4.00 2.18
N VAL A 108 1.83 -3.82 3.48
CA VAL A 108 2.59 -4.51 4.54
C VAL A 108 1.63 -5.26 5.46
N MET A 109 2.11 -6.35 6.05
CA MET A 109 1.36 -7.11 7.05
C MET A 109 1.81 -6.71 8.45
N LEU A 110 0.89 -6.25 9.29
CA LEU A 110 1.11 -6.12 10.72
C LEU A 110 0.74 -7.44 11.39
N ALA A 111 1.74 -8.14 11.92
CA ALA A 111 1.52 -9.32 12.73
C ALA A 111 0.86 -8.94 14.07
N GLY A 112 0.03 -9.83 14.61
CA GLY A 112 -0.51 -9.66 15.95
C GLY A 112 0.59 -9.69 17.02
N GLU A 113 0.31 -9.14 18.19
CA GLU A 113 1.13 -9.39 19.36
C GLU A 113 1.18 -10.90 19.58
N LYS A 114 2.38 -11.47 19.66
CA LYS A 114 2.51 -12.76 20.32
C LYS A 114 2.31 -12.45 21.79
N GLU A 115 1.31 -13.06 22.41
CA GLU A 115 1.32 -13.21 23.86
C GLU A 115 2.70 -13.75 24.20
N GLU A 116 3.50 -12.94 24.87
CA GLU A 116 4.73 -13.42 25.47
C GLU A 116 4.27 -14.48 26.46
N ASP A 117 4.46 -15.74 26.08
CA ASP A 117 4.36 -16.91 26.95
C ASP A 117 5.29 -16.60 28.11
N ASP A 118 4.71 -16.02 29.15
CA ASP A 118 5.28 -15.85 30.46
C ASP A 118 5.47 -17.26 30.99
N GLY A 119 6.59 -17.86 30.57
CA GLY A 119 7.03 -19.17 31.02
C GLY A 119 7.12 -19.13 32.54
N GLU A 120 6.01 -19.44 33.17
CA GLU A 120 5.88 -19.77 34.57
C GLU A 120 6.61 -21.11 34.68
N ASP A 121 7.90 -21.00 34.99
CA ASP A 121 8.77 -22.10 35.39
C ASP A 121 8.23 -22.62 36.73
N ASP A 122 7.13 -23.35 36.65
CA ASP A 122 6.58 -24.18 37.70
C ASP A 122 7.52 -25.38 37.84
N SER A 123 8.71 -25.12 38.39
CA SER A 123 9.63 -26.14 38.86
C SER A 123 8.92 -26.93 39.97
N PRO A 124 8.59 -28.22 39.77
CA PRO A 124 8.08 -29.01 40.86
C PRO A 124 9.27 -29.43 41.74
N ASP A 125 9.32 -28.86 42.93
CA ASP A 125 10.07 -29.39 44.07
C ASP A 125 9.84 -30.91 44.15
N LYS A 126 10.91 -31.66 43.88
CA LYS A 126 11.02 -33.07 44.27
C LYS A 126 12.19 -33.21 45.22
N ASP A 127 11.88 -32.97 46.49
CA ASP A 127 12.50 -33.67 47.60
C ASP A 127 12.27 -35.18 47.46
N ASP A 128 13.34 -35.98 47.31
CA ASP A 128 13.62 -37.13 48.20
C ASP A 128 14.97 -37.83 47.86
N ASN A 129 15.98 -37.55 48.69
CA ASN A 129 16.76 -38.50 49.49
C ASN A 129 17.61 -39.62 48.82
N GLY A 130 18.93 -39.56 49.05
CA GLY A 130 19.86 -40.68 48.85
C GLY A 130 21.34 -40.27 48.86
N GLY A 131 21.93 -40.16 50.05
CA GLY A 131 23.20 -39.47 50.29
C GLY A 131 24.50 -40.18 49.90
N ASP A 132 25.60 -39.43 49.97
CA ASP A 132 26.88 -39.93 50.49
C ASP A 132 27.75 -38.75 50.99
N LYS A 133 28.51 -39.02 52.04
CA LYS A 133 29.35 -38.11 52.82
C LYS A 133 30.64 -37.78 52.06
N SER A 134 31.12 -36.54 52.15
CA SER A 134 32.53 -36.23 52.48
C SER A 134 32.75 -34.72 52.65
N ASP A 135 32.88 -34.33 53.92
CA ASP A 135 33.95 -33.53 54.52
C ASP A 135 34.67 -32.44 53.71
N GLY A 136 34.69 -31.22 54.30
CA GLY A 136 35.78 -30.27 54.09
C GLY A 136 35.38 -28.83 53.81
N GLY A 137 35.58 -27.95 54.80
CA GLY A 137 35.90 -26.54 54.55
C GLY A 137 34.91 -25.49 55.07
N THR A 138 34.95 -25.26 56.38
CA THR A 138 34.50 -24.01 57.00
C THR A 138 35.50 -22.90 56.63
N ASP A 139 35.03 -21.78 56.09
CA ASP A 139 35.50 -20.42 56.45
C ASP A 139 34.74 -19.31 55.69
N GLY A 140 34.08 -18.45 56.47
CA GLY A 140 33.84 -17.02 56.26
C GLY A 140 33.23 -16.50 54.94
N ASN A 141 32.05 -15.89 55.00
CA ASN A 141 31.92 -14.46 55.29
C ASN A 141 30.44 -14.03 55.23
N GLN A 142 30.02 -13.25 56.22
CA GLN A 142 28.65 -12.80 56.44
C GLN A 142 28.64 -11.27 56.38
N GLU A 143 28.12 -10.71 55.28
CA GLU A 143 27.73 -9.31 55.10
C GLU A 143 26.42 -9.38 54.27
N ASN A 144 25.21 -9.22 54.79
CA ASN A 144 24.60 -8.10 55.51
C ASN A 144 24.80 -6.72 54.87
N ASN A 145 23.96 -6.43 53.87
CA ASN A 145 23.39 -5.11 53.54
C ASN A 145 22.23 -5.39 52.56
N GLY A 146 20.97 -5.01 52.79
CA GLY A 146 20.48 -3.81 53.46
C GLY A 146 20.05 -2.82 52.38
N GLY A 147 18.75 -2.73 52.10
CA GLY A 147 18.20 -1.75 51.14
C GLY A 147 16.84 -2.14 50.55
N THR A 148 15.81 -2.24 51.40
CA THR A 148 14.42 -1.99 50.99
C THR A 148 14.14 -0.49 51.09
N ASP A 149 13.11 -0.06 50.36
CA ASP A 149 12.41 1.23 50.43
C ASP A 149 12.82 2.22 49.33
N ASP A 150 11.95 2.37 48.33
CA ASP A 150 11.45 3.70 47.93
C ASP A 150 10.17 3.56 47.08
N GLU A 151 9.06 3.72 47.80
CA GLU A 151 7.92 4.60 47.50
C GLU A 151 7.36 4.63 46.07
N ASN A 152 6.37 3.74 45.92
CA ASN A 152 5.21 3.89 45.06
C ASN A 152 4.31 5.01 45.61
N ASP A 153 4.16 6.12 44.88
CA ASP A 153 3.04 7.05 45.08
C ASP A 153 2.49 7.46 43.71
N GLY A 154 1.30 6.94 43.42
CA GLY A 154 0.45 7.44 42.36
C GLY A 154 -0.30 8.68 42.83
N ASP A 155 -0.51 9.63 41.92
CA ASP A 155 -1.67 10.50 42.03
C ASP A 155 -2.34 10.65 40.67
N ASN A 156 -3.62 10.28 40.68
CA ASN A 156 -4.55 10.18 39.59
C ASN A 156 -5.61 11.25 39.84
N GLY A 157 -5.57 12.34 39.07
CA GLY A 157 -6.42 13.51 39.26
C GLY A 157 -7.06 13.96 37.96
N GLY A 158 -7.99 13.16 37.43
CA GLY A 158 -8.96 13.62 36.43
C GLY A 158 -10.12 14.36 37.09
N ALA A 159 -10.40 15.59 36.65
CA ALA A 159 -11.71 16.24 36.77
C ALA A 159 -11.78 17.48 35.87
N GLY A 160 -12.57 17.41 34.79
CA GLY A 160 -12.91 18.54 33.95
C GLY A 160 -14.28 18.32 33.31
N ASN A 161 -15.34 18.68 34.04
CA ASN A 161 -16.73 18.66 33.61
C ASN A 161 -17.14 19.97 32.91
N ASN A 162 -18.03 19.80 31.92
CA ASN A 162 -19.14 20.64 31.47
C ASN A 162 -18.88 22.07 30.96
N ASP A 163 -19.36 22.31 29.73
CA ASP A 163 -20.46 23.24 29.36
C ASP A 163 -20.49 23.29 27.81
N ASP A 164 -21.54 23.65 27.06
CA ASP A 164 -22.98 23.77 27.17
C ASP A 164 -23.41 24.16 25.73
N ASN A 165 -24.62 23.77 25.33
CA ASN A 165 -25.51 24.34 24.31
C ASN A 165 -25.00 24.87 22.96
N GLY A 166 -25.66 24.39 21.89
CA GLY A 166 -25.64 25.02 20.58
C GLY A 166 -26.67 24.45 19.61
N THR A 167 -27.95 24.71 19.87
CA THR A 167 -29.10 24.49 18.98
C THR A 167 -29.04 25.30 17.68
N GLY A 168 -29.53 24.73 16.57
CA GLY A 168 -29.94 25.47 15.36
C GLY A 168 -29.90 24.61 14.09
N GLU A 169 -30.95 23.86 13.75
CA GLU A 169 -32.10 24.23 12.89
C GLU A 169 -31.83 24.34 11.37
N GLN A 170 -32.77 23.71 10.63
CA GLN A 170 -33.14 23.90 9.21
C GLN A 170 -32.30 23.23 8.11
N ASP A 171 -32.86 22.73 7.00
CA ASP A 171 -34.22 22.35 6.58
C ASP A 171 -34.08 21.78 5.14
N ASN A 172 -35.06 21.01 4.70
CA ASN A 172 -35.50 20.73 3.32
C ASN A 172 -34.69 19.82 2.38
N GLY A 173 -35.35 18.74 1.95
CA GLY A 173 -34.92 18.02 0.74
C GLY A 173 -35.72 16.81 0.22
N LYS A 174 -37.07 16.82 0.29
CA LYS A 174 -38.04 16.12 -0.61
C LYS A 174 -37.79 14.67 -1.09
N ASN A 175 -38.75 13.80 -0.71
CA ASN A 175 -39.58 12.93 -1.57
C ASN A 175 -38.96 12.23 -2.80
N HIS A 176 -39.05 10.90 -2.85
CA HIS A 176 -40.03 10.25 -3.74
C HIS A 176 -40.43 8.85 -3.29
N ASN A 177 -41.69 8.59 -3.60
CA ASN A 177 -42.59 7.50 -3.22
C ASN A 177 -42.51 6.31 -4.18
N GLY A 178 -42.92 5.12 -3.72
CA GLY A 178 -43.32 3.98 -4.53
C GLY A 178 -42.46 2.73 -4.30
N GLU A 179 -43.01 1.52 -4.14
CA GLU A 179 -44.39 1.07 -4.12
C GLU A 179 -44.35 -0.37 -3.57
N ASN A 180 -45.33 -0.68 -2.72
CA ASN A 180 -45.48 -1.96 -2.04
C ASN A 180 -46.22 -2.94 -2.96
N GLY A 181 -45.70 -4.16 -3.15
CA GLY A 181 -46.32 -5.18 -4.02
C GLY A 181 -45.86 -6.58 -3.66
N ASN A 182 -46.52 -7.15 -2.65
CA ASN A 182 -46.43 -8.55 -2.23
C ASN A 182 -47.48 -9.38 -3.02
N VAL A 183 -47.12 -10.60 -3.51
CA VAL A 183 -47.88 -11.87 -3.42
C VAL A 183 -47.30 -12.96 -4.36
N ASN A 184 -47.23 -14.15 -3.77
CA ASN A 184 -46.73 -15.48 -4.11
C ASN A 184 -47.09 -16.21 -5.44
N GLU A 185 -46.19 -17.15 -5.74
CA GLU A 185 -46.29 -18.58 -6.14
C GLU A 185 -46.73 -19.06 -7.54
N ASP A 186 -45.81 -19.87 -8.08
CA ASP A 186 -45.93 -21.16 -8.79
C ASP A 186 -45.98 -21.27 -10.33
N ASN A 187 -44.87 -21.86 -10.82
CA ASN A 187 -44.69 -22.84 -11.90
C ASN A 187 -45.13 -22.50 -13.35
N ASP A 188 -44.18 -22.47 -14.29
CA ASP A 188 -43.80 -23.63 -15.12
C ASP A 188 -42.97 -23.19 -16.36
N ARG A 189 -41.97 -24.00 -16.72
CA ARG A 189 -41.29 -24.14 -18.04
C ARG A 189 -40.58 -22.97 -18.74
N SER A 190 -39.27 -23.20 -18.91
CA SER A 190 -38.49 -23.15 -20.15
C SER A 190 -38.63 -21.93 -21.06
N ASP A 191 -37.63 -21.05 -21.08
CA ASP A 191 -36.78 -20.91 -22.28
C ASP A 191 -35.53 -20.06 -22.02
N ASP A 192 -34.54 -20.37 -22.83
CA ASP A 192 -33.21 -19.82 -22.99
C ASP A 192 -33.16 -18.28 -23.07
N GLN A 193 -32.42 -17.61 -22.18
CA GLN A 193 -31.78 -16.31 -22.47
C GLN A 193 -30.73 -15.91 -21.43
N ASN A 194 -29.48 -16.26 -21.75
CA ASN A 194 -28.34 -15.34 -21.82
C ASN A 194 -28.25 -14.22 -20.74
N ASN A 195 -27.94 -14.60 -19.49
CA ASN A 195 -27.46 -13.64 -18.49
C ASN A 195 -25.93 -13.56 -18.53
N LYS A 196 -25.48 -12.58 -19.30
CA LYS A 196 -24.10 -12.10 -19.38
C LYS A 196 -23.71 -11.50 -18.03
N ALA A 197 -22.96 -12.26 -17.25
CA ALA A 197 -22.28 -11.77 -16.06
C ALA A 197 -21.32 -10.65 -16.47
N ASN A 198 -21.55 -9.44 -15.95
CA ASN A 198 -20.61 -8.33 -16.04
C ASN A 198 -19.42 -8.62 -15.11
N GLY A 199 -18.48 -9.42 -15.60
CA GLY A 199 -17.09 -9.38 -15.14
C GLY A 199 -16.36 -8.37 -16.00
N GLU A 200 -15.87 -7.29 -15.40
CA GLU A 200 -14.92 -6.37 -16.04
C GLU A 200 -13.70 -7.16 -16.50
N SER A 201 -13.73 -7.52 -17.78
CA SER A 201 -12.60 -8.14 -18.46
C SER A 201 -11.57 -7.04 -18.64
N LEU A 202 -10.37 -7.22 -18.08
CA LEU A 202 -9.24 -6.35 -18.36
C LEU A 202 -9.11 -6.17 -19.88
N PRO A 203 -8.84 -4.96 -20.41
CA PRO A 203 -8.70 -4.78 -21.84
C PRO A 203 -7.56 -5.67 -22.36
N ASP A 204 -7.87 -6.54 -23.33
CA ASP A 204 -6.90 -7.36 -24.07
C ASP A 204 -5.94 -6.48 -24.88
N THR A 205 -4.95 -5.88 -24.21
CA THR A 205 -3.95 -4.98 -24.82
C THR A 205 -2.82 -5.74 -25.51
N SER A 206 -2.63 -7.02 -25.22
CA SER A 206 -1.57 -7.85 -25.81
C SER A 206 -1.83 -8.20 -27.28
N THR A 207 -3.08 -8.44 -27.67
CA THR A 207 -3.42 -8.84 -29.06
C THR A 207 -3.48 -7.64 -30.01
N SER A 208 -3.95 -6.49 -29.52
CA SER A 208 -4.09 -5.28 -30.34
C SER A 208 -2.72 -4.69 -30.70
N ILE A 209 -1.76 -4.65 -29.78
CA ILE A 209 -0.38 -4.18 -30.05
C ILE A 209 0.33 -5.02 -31.12
N PHE A 210 0.15 -6.34 -31.11
CA PHE A 210 0.77 -7.23 -32.09
C PHE A 210 0.29 -6.95 -33.52
N ASN A 211 -1.00 -6.66 -33.70
CA ASN A 211 -1.57 -6.33 -35.01
C ASN A 211 -0.98 -5.03 -35.59
N TYR A 212 -0.73 -4.02 -34.75
CA TYR A 212 -0.11 -2.78 -35.19
C TYR A 212 1.37 -2.98 -35.57
N PHE A 213 2.12 -3.77 -34.81
CA PHE A 213 3.50 -4.12 -35.18
C PHE A 213 3.58 -4.91 -36.49
N LEU A 214 2.68 -5.87 -36.68
CA LEU A 214 2.63 -6.68 -37.91
C LEU A 214 2.28 -5.81 -39.13
N ALA A 215 1.30 -4.91 -39.01
CA ALA A 215 0.95 -3.96 -40.06
C ALA A 215 2.14 -3.04 -40.41
N GLY A 216 2.87 -2.54 -39.40
CA GLY A 216 4.08 -1.74 -39.60
C GLY A 216 5.17 -2.50 -40.35
N LEU A 217 5.41 -3.76 -40.01
CA LEU A 217 6.42 -4.60 -40.65
C LEU A 217 6.08 -4.84 -42.13
N ILE A 218 4.81 -5.11 -42.46
CA ILE A 218 4.35 -5.29 -43.84
C ILE A 218 4.59 -4.01 -44.65
N LEU A 219 4.31 -2.84 -44.07
CA LEU A 219 4.50 -1.54 -44.72
C LEU A 219 5.99 -1.26 -45.02
N CYS A 220 6.88 -1.61 -44.09
CA CYS A 220 8.33 -1.53 -44.28
C CYS A 220 8.83 -2.42 -45.43
N VAL A 221 8.33 -3.65 -45.53
CA VAL A 221 8.71 -4.59 -46.62
C VAL A 221 8.25 -4.06 -47.98
N ILE A 222 7.03 -3.53 -48.08
CA ILE A 222 6.52 -2.92 -49.31
C ILE A 222 7.38 -1.70 -49.71
N GLY A 223 7.74 -0.86 -48.74
CA GLY A 223 8.63 0.29 -48.97
C GLY A 223 10.00 -0.12 -49.55
N LEU A 224 10.62 -1.16 -48.97
CA LEU A 224 11.89 -1.71 -49.46
C LEU A 224 11.78 -2.29 -50.86
N LEU A 225 10.68 -2.99 -51.17
CA LEU A 225 10.44 -3.55 -52.50
C LEU A 225 10.28 -2.46 -53.56
N LEU A 226 9.51 -1.40 -53.27
CA LEU A 226 9.34 -0.26 -54.18
C LEU A 226 10.66 0.48 -54.41
N TRP A 227 11.45 0.67 -53.35
CA TRP A 227 12.78 1.29 -53.43
C TRP A 227 13.73 0.44 -54.29
N TYR A 228 13.74 -0.88 -54.08
CA TYR A 228 14.58 -1.80 -54.85
C TYR A 228 14.20 -1.84 -56.34
N GLN A 229 12.90 -1.86 -56.66
CA GLN A 229 12.44 -1.82 -58.05
C GLN A 229 12.82 -0.51 -58.75
N LYS A 230 12.73 0.63 -58.04
CA LYS A 230 13.14 1.92 -58.59
C LYS A 230 14.64 1.96 -58.87
N ARG A 231 15.46 1.36 -58.01
CA ARG A 231 16.91 1.28 -58.20
C ARG A 231 17.33 0.42 -59.39
N LYS A 232 16.54 -0.60 -59.76
CA LYS A 232 16.82 -1.45 -60.93
C LYS A 232 16.45 -0.83 -62.28
N LYS A 233 15.57 0.18 -62.30
CA LYS A 233 15.11 0.86 -63.52
C LYS A 233 15.86 2.16 -63.83
N ALA A 234 16.75 2.60 -62.94
CA ALA A 234 17.64 3.75 -63.12
C ALA A 234 19.07 3.26 -63.30
#